data_AF-F7Y5H6-F1
#
_entry.id   AF-F7Y5H6-F1
#
_cell.length_a   1.000
_cell.length_b   1.000
_cell.length_c   1.000
_cell.angle_alpha   90.00
_cell.angle_beta   90.00
_cell.angle_gamma   90.00
#
_symmetry.space_group_name_H-M   'P 1'
#
loop_
_entity.id
_entity.type
_entity.pdbx_description
1 polymer ?
#
loop_
_entity_poly.entity_id
_entity_poly.type
_entity_poly.pdbx_seq_one_letter_code
_entity_poly.pdbx_strand_id
1 'polypeptide(L)'
;MIANASAQDTCGLCAKQVVINSELATCFLDQYDQFAKTSSDAVVVDLSSCASRGVVEALPSPSKAPAEPDVQFMVSRPQLACLKKQLEAPGVVLDPSATIELDNCK
;
A
#
# COMPACT_ATOMS: atom_id res chain seq x y z
N MET A 1 -9.93 -33.29 -21.95
CA MET A 1 -8.82 -32.72 -21.15
C MET A 1 -9.31 -31.39 -20.62
N ILE A 2 -9.64 -31.31 -19.33
CA ILE A 2 -10.11 -30.07 -18.71
C ILE A 2 -8.84 -29.28 -18.39
N ALA A 3 -8.64 -28.16 -19.07
CA ALA A 3 -7.55 -27.25 -18.77
C ALA A 3 -7.78 -26.72 -17.36
N ASN A 4 -7.02 -27.22 -16.38
CA ASN A 4 -6.76 -26.50 -15.14
C ASN A 4 -6.00 -25.23 -15.52
N ALA A 5 -6.74 -24.22 -15.98
CA ALA A 5 -6.32 -22.85 -15.80
C ALA A 5 -6.34 -22.63 -14.29
N SER A 6 -5.25 -23.03 -13.62
CA SER A 6 -4.77 -22.31 -12.47
C SER A 6 -4.47 -20.91 -13.00
N ALA A 7 -5.52 -20.10 -13.14
CA ALA A 7 -5.38 -18.68 -12.90
C ALA A 7 -4.85 -18.66 -11.48
N GLN A 8 -3.52 -18.67 -11.34
CA GLN A 8 -2.89 -18.02 -10.23
C GLN A 8 -3.66 -16.71 -10.16
N ASP A 9 -4.40 -16.50 -9.07
CA ASP A 9 -5.16 -15.29 -8.80
C ASP A 9 -4.18 -14.11 -8.70
N THR A 10 -3.52 -13.83 -9.81
CA THR A 10 -2.74 -12.65 -10.07
C THR A 10 -3.79 -11.59 -10.10
N CYS A 11 -3.91 -10.87 -8.99
CA CYS A 11 -4.72 -9.69 -8.93
C CYS A 11 -4.18 -8.71 -9.99
N GLY A 12 -4.73 -8.78 -11.20
CA GLY A 12 -4.26 -8.01 -12.36
C GLY A 12 -4.52 -6.50 -12.21
N LEU A 13 -5.31 -6.14 -11.19
CA LEU A 13 -5.63 -4.77 -10.77
C LEU A 13 -4.88 -4.35 -9.51
N CYS A 14 -4.11 -5.25 -8.88
CA CYS A 14 -3.39 -4.90 -7.67
C CYS A 14 -2.19 -4.01 -7.98
N ALA A 15 -1.92 -3.10 -7.04
CA ALA A 15 -0.80 -2.21 -7.10
C ALA A 15 0.51 -3.02 -7.14
N LYS A 16 1.40 -2.65 -8.07
CA LYS A 16 2.76 -3.19 -8.14
C LYS A 16 3.71 -2.47 -7.21
N GLN A 17 3.38 -1.22 -6.90
CA GLN A 17 4.10 -0.36 -5.99
C GLN A 17 3.09 0.55 -5.30
N VAL A 18 3.39 0.96 -4.08
CA VAL A 18 2.58 1.93 -3.32
C VAL A 18 3.50 2.98 -2.72
N VAL A 19 3.09 4.23 -2.78
CA VAL A 19 3.75 5.34 -2.10
C VAL A 19 3.10 5.48 -0.73
N ILE A 20 3.88 5.41 0.35
CA ILE A 20 3.35 5.48 1.71
C ILE A 20 4.29 6.31 2.59
N ASN A 21 3.73 7.05 3.55
CA ASN A 21 4.50 7.80 4.55
C ASN A 21 4.34 7.17 5.95
N SER A 22 5.01 7.72 6.96
CA SER A 22 4.94 7.18 8.32
C SER A 22 3.52 7.23 8.91
N GLU A 23 2.73 8.25 8.59
CA GLU A 23 1.34 8.39 9.05
C GLU A 23 0.45 7.26 8.48
N LEU A 24 0.46 7.10 7.15
CA LEU A 24 -0.30 6.06 6.48
C LEU A 24 0.19 4.66 6.85
N ALA A 25 1.50 4.47 7.01
CA ALA A 25 2.06 3.18 7.43
C ALA A 25 1.59 2.78 8.83
N THR A 26 1.64 3.71 9.79
CA THR A 26 1.15 3.47 11.15
C THR A 26 -0.33 3.12 11.12
N CYS A 27 -1.12 3.86 10.35
CA CYS A 27 -2.55 3.60 10.23
C CYS A 27 -2.87 2.28 9.52
N PHE A 28 -2.10 1.92 8.50
CA PHE A 28 -2.19 0.63 7.83
C PHE A 28 -1.93 -0.52 8.80
N LEU A 29 -0.90 -0.40 9.65
CA LEU A 29 -0.58 -1.41 10.65
C LEU A 29 -1.69 -1.55 11.70
N ASP A 30 -2.30 -0.45 12.12
CA ASP A 30 -3.45 -0.44 13.05
C ASP A 30 -4.70 -1.13 12.43
N GLN A 31 -4.96 -0.86 11.15
CA GLN A 31 -6.10 -1.43 10.43
C GLN A 31 -5.82 -2.80 9.77
N TYR A 32 -4.59 -3.31 9.88
CA TYR A 32 -4.16 -4.53 9.19
C TYR A 32 -5.08 -5.73 9.47
N ASP A 33 -5.50 -5.92 10.72
CA ASP A 33 -6.40 -7.00 11.11
C ASP A 33 -7.76 -6.92 10.38
N GLN A 34 -8.23 -5.73 10.02
CA GLN A 34 -9.47 -5.55 9.26
C GLN A 34 -9.26 -5.95 7.80
N PHE A 35 -8.15 -5.52 7.19
CA PHE A 35 -7.78 -5.89 5.83
C PHE A 35 -7.54 -7.40 5.70
N ALA A 36 -6.86 -8.01 6.67
CA ALA A 36 -6.52 -9.44 6.68
C ALA A 36 -7.74 -10.37 6.85
N LYS A 37 -8.81 -9.89 7.49
CA LYS A 37 -10.09 -10.64 7.62
C LYS A 37 -10.87 -10.75 6.30
N THR A 38 -10.53 -9.94 5.30
CA THR A 38 -11.20 -9.96 4.00
C THR A 38 -10.95 -11.28 3.29
N SER A 39 -12.02 -12.03 2.97
CA SER A 39 -11.94 -13.36 2.34
C SER A 39 -11.65 -13.35 0.83
N SER A 40 -11.47 -12.17 0.25
CA SER A 40 -11.19 -11.97 -1.17
C SER A 40 -9.70 -12.10 -1.50
N ASP A 41 -9.39 -12.54 -2.71
CA ASP A 41 -8.02 -12.58 -3.26
C ASP A 41 -7.42 -11.19 -3.46
N ALA A 42 -8.27 -10.18 -3.69
CA ALA A 42 -7.91 -8.77 -3.73
C ALA A 42 -8.48 -8.04 -2.51
N VAL A 43 -7.61 -7.32 -1.81
CA VAL A 43 -7.92 -6.54 -0.62
C VAL A 43 -7.79 -5.06 -0.96
N VAL A 44 -8.87 -4.32 -0.78
CA VAL A 44 -8.86 -2.86 -0.91
C VAL A 44 -8.33 -2.29 0.41
N VAL A 45 -7.22 -1.58 0.33
CA VAL A 45 -6.64 -0.83 1.43
C VAL A 45 -7.07 0.61 1.26
N ASP A 46 -7.90 1.08 2.19
CA ASP A 46 -8.35 2.48 2.25
C ASP A 46 -7.78 3.13 3.51
N LEU A 47 -6.87 4.06 3.29
CA LEU A 47 -6.21 4.89 4.29
C LEU A 47 -6.65 6.36 4.13
N SER A 48 -7.72 6.63 3.39
CA SER A 48 -8.23 8.00 3.17
C SER A 48 -8.65 8.67 4.48
N SER A 49 -9.10 7.86 5.44
CA SER A 49 -9.41 8.27 6.81
C SER A 49 -8.17 8.55 7.66
N CYS A 50 -7.02 8.00 7.27
CA CYS A 50 -5.74 8.14 7.95
C CYS A 50 -4.94 9.35 7.47
N ALA A 51 -5.12 9.73 6.20
CA ALA A 51 -4.51 10.92 5.66
C ALA A 51 -5.06 12.12 6.44
N SER A 52 -4.24 12.64 7.36
CA SER A 52 -4.48 13.93 7.99
C SER A 52 -4.83 14.90 6.87
N ARG A 53 -5.97 15.61 6.96
CA ARG A 53 -6.32 16.76 6.09
C ARG A 53 -5.35 17.93 6.35
N GLY A 54 -4.05 17.66 6.30
CA GLY A 54 -3.00 18.65 6.24
C GLY A 54 -3.27 19.41 4.96
N VAL A 55 -3.84 20.60 5.13
CA VAL A 55 -3.85 21.64 4.11
C VAL A 55 -2.42 21.70 3.60
N VAL A 56 -2.18 21.18 2.40
CA VAL A 56 -0.97 21.53 1.67
C VAL A 56 -1.10 23.02 1.42
N GLU A 57 -0.53 23.82 2.31
CA GLU A 57 -0.17 25.19 1.96
C GLU A 57 0.70 25.03 0.71
N ALA A 58 0.11 25.38 -0.43
CA ALA A 58 0.77 25.35 -1.71
C ALA A 58 1.93 26.35 -1.66
N LEU A 59 3.07 25.90 -1.14
CA LEU A 59 4.31 26.65 -1.20
C LEU A 59 4.80 26.55 -2.63
N PRO A 60 4.89 27.68 -3.36
CA PRO A 60 5.34 27.65 -4.74
C PRO A 60 6.87 27.53 -4.71
N SER A 61 7.44 26.42 -5.18
CA SER A 61 8.80 26.47 -5.77
C SER A 61 9.21 25.24 -6.57
N PRO A 62 10.05 25.43 -7.60
CA PRO A 62 10.23 24.51 -8.71
C PRO A 62 11.37 23.54 -8.41
N SER A 63 11.08 22.44 -7.71
CA SER A 63 11.92 21.24 -7.70
C SER A 63 11.11 20.10 -7.10
N LYS A 64 10.49 19.31 -7.99
CA LYS A 64 9.92 17.98 -7.77
C LYS A 64 9.28 17.78 -6.38
N ALA A 65 7.97 18.06 -6.30
CA ALA A 65 7.17 17.70 -5.14
C ALA A 65 7.43 16.24 -4.73
N PRO A 66 7.51 15.92 -3.42
CA PRO A 66 7.49 14.54 -2.95
C PRO A 66 6.33 13.78 -3.59
N ALA A 67 6.54 12.51 -3.94
CA ALA A 67 5.45 11.69 -4.47
C ALA A 67 4.30 11.65 -3.46
N GLU A 68 3.09 11.96 -3.91
CA GLU A 68 1.91 11.94 -3.03
C GLU A 68 1.67 10.50 -2.56
N PRO A 69 1.42 10.30 -1.25
CA PRO A 69 1.19 8.98 -0.72
C PRO A 69 -0.16 8.42 -1.19
N ASP A 70 -0.17 7.16 -1.57
CA ASP A 70 -1.34 6.43 -2.01
C ASP A 70 -2.25 6.14 -0.81
N VAL A 71 -3.36 6.86 -0.76
CA VAL A 71 -4.38 6.68 0.30
C VAL A 71 -5.35 5.54 0.02
N GLN A 72 -5.46 5.08 -1.23
CA GLN A 72 -6.35 4.00 -1.59
C GLN A 72 -5.74 3.15 -2.69
N PHE A 73 -5.59 1.85 -2.44
CA PHE A 73 -4.98 0.92 -3.39
C PHE A 73 -5.47 -0.50 -3.16
N MET A 74 -5.34 -1.36 -4.17
CA MET A 74 -5.68 -2.78 -4.07
C MET A 74 -4.40 -3.62 -3.97
N VAL A 75 -4.37 -4.58 -3.05
CA VAL A 75 -3.27 -5.53 -2.90
C VAL A 75 -3.80 -6.94 -2.78
N SER A 76 -3.02 -7.92 -3.22
CA SER A 76 -3.34 -9.32 -2.94
C SER A 76 -3.01 -9.66 -1.49
N ARG A 77 -3.53 -10.79 -0.99
CA ARG A 77 -3.17 -11.29 0.35
C ARG A 77 -1.65 -11.44 0.60
N PRO A 78 -0.84 -12.04 -0.29
CA PRO A 78 0.60 -12.10 -0.08
C PRO A 78 1.25 -10.71 -0.11
N GLN A 79 0.76 -9.79 -0.96
CA GLN A 79 1.21 -8.41 -0.99
C GLN A 79 0.88 -7.66 0.31
N LEU A 80 -0.32 -7.87 0.88
CA LEU A 80 -0.75 -7.27 2.15
C LEU A 80 0.19 -7.67 3.30
N ALA A 81 0.47 -8.96 3.44
CA ALA A 81 1.36 -9.48 4.48
C ALA A 81 2.82 -9.01 4.26
N CYS A 82 3.25 -8.90 3.01
CA CYS A 82 4.57 -8.40 2.65
C CYS A 82 4.72 -6.90 2.97
N LEU A 83 3.72 -6.09 2.62
CA LEU A 83 3.68 -4.67 2.95
C LEU A 83 3.81 -4.47 4.45
N LYS A 84 3.02 -5.19 5.25
CA LYS A 84 3.13 -5.19 6.72
C LYS A 84 4.56 -5.44 7.19
N LYS A 85 5.21 -6.51 6.69
CA LYS A 85 6.58 -6.86 7.05
C LYS A 85 7.60 -5.77 6.68
N GLN A 86 7.44 -5.13 5.52
CA GLN A 86 8.32 -4.04 5.09
C GLN A 86 8.15 -2.80 5.98
N LEU A 87 6.92 -2.50 6.40
CA LEU A 87 6.63 -1.37 7.29
C LEU A 87 7.07 -1.63 8.74
N GLU A 88 7.03 -2.88 9.20
CA GLU A 88 7.54 -3.29 10.51
C GLU A 88 9.09 -3.40 10.55
N ALA A 89 9.76 -3.32 9.40
CA ALA A 89 11.21 -3.48 9.33
C ALA A 89 11.93 -2.29 9.98
N PRO A 90 12.87 -2.53 10.90
CA PRO A 90 13.62 -1.45 11.53
C PRO A 90 14.50 -0.75 10.50
N GLY A 91 14.44 0.58 10.46
CA GLY A 91 15.25 1.41 9.56
C GLY A 91 14.61 1.74 8.21
N VAL A 92 13.33 1.38 7.99
CA VAL A 92 12.58 1.88 6.84
C VAL A 92 12.36 3.39 6.97
N VAL A 93 12.81 4.15 5.98
CA VAL A 93 12.60 5.60 5.91
C VAL A 93 11.34 5.84 5.10
N LEU A 94 10.26 6.26 5.75
CA LEU A 94 8.95 6.44 5.12
C LEU A 94 8.62 7.92 4.86
N ASP A 95 9.29 8.86 5.52
CA ASP A 95 9.03 10.29 5.35
C ASP A 95 9.98 10.96 4.35
N PRO A 96 9.51 11.93 3.55
CA PRO A 96 8.12 12.44 3.47
C PRO A 96 7.16 11.46 2.76
N SER A 97 7.69 10.58 1.93
CA SER A 97 7.02 9.43 1.34
C SER A 97 8.05 8.41 0.83
N ALA A 98 7.70 7.12 0.89
CA ALA A 98 8.52 6.03 0.38
C ALA A 98 7.72 5.16 -0.59
N THR A 99 8.38 4.72 -1.66
CA THR A 99 7.80 3.78 -2.61
C THR A 99 8.14 2.35 -2.19
N ILE A 100 7.10 1.56 -1.91
CA ILE A 100 7.21 0.15 -1.54
C ILE A 100 6.83 -0.70 -2.75
N GLU A 101 7.78 -1.51 -3.22
CA GLU A 101 7.57 -2.45 -4.32
C GLU A 101 6.82 -3.68 -3.81
N LEU A 102 5.63 -3.91 -4.36
CA LEU A 102 4.76 -5.06 -4.08
C LEU A 102 4.84 -6.15 -5.15
N ASP A 103 5.43 -5.89 -6.34
CA ASP A 103 5.61 -6.91 -7.37
C ASP A 103 6.57 -8.03 -6.92
N ASN A 104 7.50 -7.71 -6.01
CA ASN A 104 8.39 -8.68 -5.38
C ASN A 104 7.71 -9.52 -4.29
N CYS A 105 6.48 -9.16 -3.90
CA CYS A 105 5.69 -9.85 -2.90
C CYS A 105 4.71 -10.82 -3.59
N LYS A 106 5.23 -11.97 -4.05
CA LYS A 106 4.47 -13.05 -4.71
C LYS A 106 4.19 -14.20 -3.76
#